data_AF-A0A1G5S152-F1
#
_entry.id   AF-A0A1G5S152-F1
#
_cell.length_a   1.000
_cell.length_b   1.000
_cell.length_c   1.000
_cell.angle_alpha   90.00
_cell.angle_beta   90.00
_cell.angle_gamma   90.00
#
_symmetry.space_group_name_H-M   'P 1'
#
loop_
_entity.id
_entity.type
_entity.pdbx_description
1 polymer ?
#
loop_
_entity_poly.entity_id
_entity_poly.type
_entity_poly.pdbx_seq_one_letter_code
_entity_poly.pdbx_strand_id
1 'polypeptide(L)'
;MHKIFLNNPFEADRFAAILEEEGIPHTVVDHGSLVFDGLYQMTMGWGHVEVPEEYQVPAEALHQALMASIGEENPKNVMPMVIDHLLAVAQPYLEMRTIKDAVIGLALMAIELDNGDLGLAYTLRESLPPGCSAFGFAQEIIGKNAYEVALMAKEGQNDVQRGVGVAVLTAGSRQLGLPVDNDRHPFFGLEVTAEDTVGMIGMIPGIAKRFAQQAKSLIVFDQAISMYEKGDAEVAPMEQQAELLPKCDIVIISGTTLINQSLDALLSMCTNARDIILVGASAPMYPEAYRGTGVSVLAGAWWDAAQKDELFKIISLAGGIGHVQRMTIKKAVRVV
;
A
#
# COMPACT_ATOMS: atom_id res chain seq x y z
N MET A 1 -29.62 -20.95 18.94
CA MET A 1 -28.56 -20.76 17.91
C MET A 1 -27.51 -19.87 18.54
N HIS A 2 -26.28 -20.36 18.64
CA HIS A 2 -25.14 -19.60 19.12
C HIS A 2 -24.58 -18.72 17.98
N LYS A 3 -24.12 -17.51 18.31
CA LYS A 3 -23.68 -16.51 17.33
C LYS A 3 -22.21 -16.19 17.50
N ILE A 4 -21.45 -16.35 16.41
CA ILE A 4 -20.04 -15.97 16.33
C ILE A 4 -19.93 -14.77 15.41
N PHE A 5 -19.55 -13.62 15.96
CA PHE A 5 -19.47 -12.35 15.22
C PHE A 5 -18.19 -12.30 14.38
N LEU A 6 -18.32 -11.74 13.18
CA LEU A 6 -17.27 -11.68 12.18
C LEU A 6 -17.00 -10.23 11.78
N ASN A 7 -15.74 -9.92 11.49
CA ASN A 7 -15.31 -8.55 11.26
C ASN A 7 -15.43 -8.12 9.80
N ASN A 8 -15.42 -9.05 8.85
CA ASN A 8 -15.45 -8.77 7.42
C ASN A 8 -15.92 -9.99 6.59
N PRO A 9 -16.26 -9.81 5.30
CA PRO A 9 -16.72 -10.91 4.44
C PRO A 9 -15.69 -12.03 4.24
N PHE A 10 -14.40 -11.71 4.23
CA PHE A 10 -13.34 -12.71 4.01
C PHE A 10 -13.20 -13.66 5.21
N GLU A 11 -13.32 -13.12 6.42
CA GLU A 11 -13.42 -13.92 7.64
C GLU A 11 -14.65 -14.84 7.58
N ALA A 12 -15.78 -14.34 7.08
CA ALA A 12 -17.00 -15.12 6.94
C ALA A 12 -16.89 -16.27 5.95
N ASP A 13 -16.35 -16.01 4.76
CA ASP A 13 -16.18 -17.03 3.72
C ASP A 13 -15.22 -18.13 4.19
N ARG A 14 -14.10 -17.75 4.83
CA ARG A 14 -13.14 -18.71 5.37
C ARG A 14 -13.71 -19.51 6.54
N PHE A 15 -14.41 -18.86 7.46
CA PHE A 15 -14.96 -19.53 8.62
C PHE A 15 -16.11 -20.47 8.22
N ALA A 16 -16.96 -20.06 7.28
CA ALA A 16 -18.00 -20.92 6.71
C ALA A 16 -17.40 -22.17 6.05
N ALA A 17 -16.35 -22.02 5.24
CA ALA A 17 -15.66 -23.15 4.63
C ALA A 17 -15.11 -24.15 5.67
N ILE A 18 -14.53 -23.67 6.77
CA ILE A 18 -14.05 -24.53 7.87
C ILE A 18 -15.21 -25.27 8.54
N LEU A 19 -16.34 -24.61 8.77
CA LEU A 19 -17.53 -25.26 9.34
C LEU A 19 -18.14 -26.29 8.38
N GLU A 20 -18.08 -26.07 7.06
CA GLU A 20 -18.49 -27.06 6.06
C GLU A 20 -17.57 -28.30 6.08
N GLU A 21 -16.25 -28.11 6.13
CA GLU A 21 -15.27 -29.20 6.21
C GLU A 21 -15.46 -30.07 7.45
N GLU A 22 -15.76 -29.44 8.59
CA GLU A 22 -16.02 -30.12 9.87
C GLU A 22 -17.46 -30.65 10.00
N GLY A 23 -18.30 -30.47 8.97
CA GLY A 23 -19.68 -30.95 8.94
C GLY A 23 -20.61 -30.25 9.94
N ILE A 24 -20.28 -29.03 10.37
CA ILE A 24 -21.05 -28.24 11.34
C ILE A 24 -22.15 -27.46 10.60
N PRO A 25 -23.44 -27.71 10.90
CA PRO A 25 -24.53 -26.93 10.33
C PRO A 25 -24.42 -25.47 10.76
N HIS A 26 -24.51 -24.54 9.80
CA HIS A 26 -24.36 -23.12 10.08
C HIS A 26 -25.16 -22.26 9.10
N THR A 27 -25.41 -21.01 9.50
CA THR A 27 -26.03 -19.98 8.67
C THR A 27 -25.19 -18.71 8.76
N VAL A 28 -24.69 -18.21 7.63
CA VAL A 28 -24.04 -16.89 7.56
C VAL A 28 -25.12 -15.82 7.49
N VAL A 29 -25.07 -14.85 8.40
CA VAL A 29 -25.99 -13.70 8.43
C VAL A 29 -25.17 -12.43 8.23
N ASP A 30 -25.37 -11.76 7.10
CA ASP A 30 -24.84 -10.42 6.87
C ASP A 30 -25.80 -9.35 7.41
N HIS A 31 -25.27 -8.17 7.75
CA HIS A 31 -26.09 -7.03 8.15
C HIS A 31 -26.47 -6.13 6.95
N GLY A 32 -26.68 -6.72 5.77
CA GLY A 32 -26.97 -6.03 4.51
C GLY A 32 -28.36 -5.39 4.40
N SER A 33 -28.50 -4.17 4.92
CA SER A 33 -29.42 -3.08 4.52
C SER A 33 -30.95 -3.26 4.69
N LEU A 34 -31.51 -2.57 5.70
CA LEU A 34 -32.75 -1.79 5.56
C LEU A 34 -32.54 -0.39 6.17
N VAL A 35 -33.04 0.61 5.44
CA VAL A 35 -32.83 2.08 5.56
C VAL A 35 -33.29 2.70 6.91
N PHE A 36 -33.65 1.91 7.91
CA PHE A 36 -34.22 2.39 9.18
C PHE A 36 -33.58 1.86 10.48
N ASP A 37 -32.60 0.96 10.43
CA ASP A 37 -31.98 0.40 11.66
C ASP A 37 -30.74 1.18 12.15
N GLY A 38 -30.46 2.32 11.52
CA GLY A 38 -29.32 3.22 11.76
C GLY A 38 -29.26 3.90 13.14
N LEU A 39 -29.95 3.38 14.16
CA LEU A 39 -29.88 3.87 15.53
C LEU A 39 -29.25 2.87 16.52
N TYR A 40 -28.90 1.64 16.14
CA TYR A 40 -28.37 0.66 17.11
C TYR A 40 -27.38 -0.41 16.60
N GLN A 41 -26.64 -0.18 15.50
CA GLN A 41 -25.68 -1.16 14.96
C GLN A 41 -24.21 -0.66 14.90
N MET A 42 -23.79 0.17 15.86
CA MET A 42 -22.39 0.64 15.94
C MET A 42 -21.44 -0.35 16.61
N THR A 43 -21.90 -1.53 17.06
CA THR A 43 -21.13 -2.44 17.93
C THR A 43 -20.99 -3.89 17.44
N MET A 44 -21.57 -4.28 16.29
CA MET A 44 -21.83 -5.71 15.99
C MET A 44 -21.08 -6.32 14.79
N GLY A 45 -20.02 -5.71 14.27
CA GLY A 45 -19.21 -6.28 13.18
C GLY A 45 -19.95 -6.35 11.82
N TRP A 46 -19.34 -7.05 10.84
CA TRP A 46 -19.88 -7.21 9.48
C TRP A 46 -21.14 -8.09 9.44
N GLY A 47 -21.20 -9.08 10.33
CA GLY A 47 -22.25 -10.07 10.41
C GLY A 47 -21.91 -11.11 11.47
N HIS A 48 -22.64 -12.22 11.49
CA HIS A 48 -22.34 -13.34 12.37
C HIS A 48 -22.68 -14.67 11.69
N VAL A 49 -22.01 -15.72 12.13
CA VAL A 49 -22.40 -17.10 11.81
C VAL A 49 -23.23 -17.65 12.96
N GLU A 50 -24.38 -18.20 12.62
CA GLU A 50 -25.24 -18.92 13.56
C GLU A 50 -24.98 -20.42 13.47
N VAL A 51 -24.68 -21.05 14.61
CA VAL A 51 -24.54 -22.52 14.73
C VAL A 51 -25.55 -23.05 15.76
N PRO A 52 -26.01 -24.31 15.67
CA PRO A 52 -26.79 -24.94 16.73
C PRO A 52 -26.00 -24.96 18.05
N GLU A 53 -26.69 -24.86 19.19
CA GLU A 53 -26.04 -24.74 20.51
C GLU A 53 -25.13 -25.93 20.86
N GLU A 54 -25.46 -27.12 20.35
CA GLU A 54 -24.63 -28.32 20.50
C GLU A 54 -23.24 -28.21 19.83
N TYR A 55 -23.06 -27.29 18.88
CA TYR A 55 -21.79 -27.01 18.20
C TYR A 55 -21.11 -25.73 18.68
N GLN A 56 -21.59 -25.08 19.74
CA GLN A 56 -20.98 -23.83 20.24
C GLN A 56 -19.49 -24.01 20.52
N VAL A 57 -19.13 -24.98 21.37
CA VAL A 57 -17.75 -25.20 21.81
C VAL A 57 -16.80 -25.52 20.65
N PRO A 58 -17.12 -26.47 19.73
CA PRO A 58 -16.24 -26.73 18.58
C PRO A 58 -16.17 -25.54 17.61
N ALA A 59 -17.27 -24.83 17.36
CA ALA A 59 -17.28 -23.67 16.46
C ALA A 59 -16.45 -22.49 17.03
N GLU A 60 -16.54 -22.21 18.33
CA GLU A 60 -15.71 -21.19 18.99
C GLU A 60 -14.22 -21.55 18.93
N ALA A 61 -13.87 -22.83 19.10
CA ALA A 61 -12.48 -23.29 19.00
C ALA A 61 -11.92 -23.13 17.57
N LEU A 62 -12.71 -23.46 16.55
CA LEU A 62 -12.35 -23.26 15.14
C LEU A 62 -12.22 -21.77 14.80
N HIS A 63 -13.11 -20.92 15.33
CA HIS A 63 -13.02 -19.47 15.15
C HIS A 63 -11.75 -18.91 15.79
N GLN A 64 -11.43 -19.31 17.02
CA GLN A 64 -10.18 -18.91 17.68
C GLN A 64 -8.94 -19.39 16.94
N ALA A 65 -8.93 -20.61 16.42
CA ALA A 65 -7.83 -21.15 15.61
C ALA A 65 -7.67 -20.38 14.29
N LEU A 66 -8.78 -20.02 13.63
CA LEU A 66 -8.77 -19.17 12.45
C LEU A 66 -8.19 -17.78 12.78
N MET A 67 -8.63 -17.16 13.87
CA MET A 67 -8.11 -15.85 14.32
C MET A 67 -6.62 -15.91 14.67
N ALA A 68 -6.18 -16.98 15.33
CA ALA A 68 -4.78 -17.23 15.60
C ALA A 68 -3.97 -17.43 14.31
N SER A 69 -4.49 -18.16 13.32
CA SER A 69 -3.82 -18.33 12.02
C SER A 69 -3.70 -17.04 11.20
N ILE A 70 -4.65 -16.10 11.40
CA ILE A 70 -4.60 -14.75 10.81
C ILE A 70 -3.62 -13.85 11.58
N GLY A 71 -3.35 -14.14 12.86
CA GLY A 71 -2.43 -13.39 13.73
C GLY A 71 -1.02 -13.99 13.93
N GLU A 72 -0.77 -15.24 13.53
CA GLU A 72 0.49 -15.98 13.74
C GLU A 72 1.46 -15.90 12.55
N GLU A 73 1.64 -14.72 11.95
CA GLU A 73 2.94 -14.41 11.37
C GLU A 73 3.95 -14.16 12.51
N ASN A 74 4.67 -15.22 12.84
CA ASN A 74 5.61 -15.44 13.93
C ASN A 74 6.54 -14.23 14.31
N PRO A 75 6.42 -13.60 15.50
CA PRO A 75 7.16 -12.38 15.86
C PRO A 75 8.62 -12.59 16.34
N LYS A 76 9.18 -13.81 16.30
CA LYS A 76 10.50 -14.10 16.92
C LYS A 76 11.69 -14.16 15.97
N ASN A 77 11.51 -13.85 14.69
CA ASN A 77 12.62 -13.68 13.76
C ASN A 77 12.28 -12.71 12.61
N VAL A 78 11.50 -11.67 12.91
CA VAL A 78 11.12 -10.65 11.93
C VAL A 78 12.36 -9.80 11.69
N MET A 79 12.98 -9.95 10.52
CA MET A 79 13.89 -8.93 10.01
C MET A 79 13.16 -7.59 10.12
N PRO A 80 13.79 -6.52 10.64
CA PRO A 80 13.09 -5.26 10.80
C PRO A 80 12.48 -4.84 9.47
N MET A 81 11.16 -4.64 9.47
CA MET A 81 10.41 -4.31 8.26
C MET A 81 10.90 -2.98 7.71
N VAL A 82 10.91 -2.81 6.39
CA VAL A 82 11.34 -1.54 5.76
C VAL A 82 10.58 -0.34 6.35
N ILE A 83 9.30 -0.53 6.71
CA ILE A 83 8.49 0.53 7.30
C ILE A 83 8.98 0.99 8.69
N ASP A 84 9.55 0.09 9.49
CA ASP A 84 10.09 0.43 10.81
C ASP A 84 11.33 1.32 10.68
N HIS A 85 12.22 0.95 9.76
CA HIS A 85 13.39 1.77 9.43
C HIS A 85 13.00 3.13 8.87
N LEU A 86 11.99 3.16 8.00
CA LEU A 86 11.46 4.41 7.44
C LEU A 86 10.94 5.35 8.53
N LEU A 87 10.14 4.84 9.46
CA LEU A 87 9.62 5.63 10.57
C LEU A 87 10.76 6.18 11.43
N ALA A 88 11.72 5.34 11.80
CA ALA A 88 12.87 5.76 12.61
C ALA A 88 13.72 6.85 11.92
N VAL A 89 14.01 6.68 10.63
CA VAL A 89 14.79 7.66 9.84
C VAL A 89 14.00 8.95 9.58
N ALA A 90 12.68 8.86 9.40
CA ALA A 90 11.82 10.00 9.14
C ALA A 90 11.51 10.82 10.40
N GLN A 91 11.61 10.23 11.60
CA GLN A 91 11.24 10.86 12.86
C GLN A 91 11.80 12.29 13.04
N PRO A 92 13.11 12.57 12.84
CA PRO A 92 13.66 13.91 13.05
C PRO A 92 13.09 14.97 12.10
N TYR A 93 12.52 14.55 10.97
CA TYR A 93 11.89 15.42 9.98
C TYR A 93 10.41 15.66 10.25
N LEU A 94 9.79 14.87 11.15
CA LEU A 94 8.34 14.87 11.38
C LEU A 94 7.95 15.21 12.82
N GLU A 95 8.79 14.91 13.81
CA GLU A 95 8.43 15.01 15.25
C GLU A 95 8.13 16.45 15.70
N MET A 96 8.69 17.46 15.03
CA MET A 96 8.44 18.89 15.26
C MET A 96 7.50 19.51 14.23
N ARG A 97 6.80 18.69 13.44
CA ARG A 97 5.86 19.13 12.40
C ARG A 97 4.44 18.77 12.78
N THR A 98 3.50 19.53 12.24
CA THR A 98 2.07 19.24 12.29
C THR A 98 1.48 19.13 10.88
N ILE A 99 0.37 18.40 10.76
CA ILE A 99 -0.40 18.35 9.52
C ILE A 99 -1.18 19.66 9.37
N LYS A 100 -0.93 20.40 8.30
CA LYS A 100 -1.57 21.70 8.03
C LYS A 100 -2.84 21.55 7.18
N ASP A 101 -2.78 20.71 6.17
CA ASP A 101 -3.93 20.44 5.28
C ASP A 101 -3.83 19.02 4.70
N ALA A 102 -4.96 18.47 4.28
CA ALA A 102 -5.04 17.14 3.71
C ALA A 102 -6.19 17.02 2.70
N VAL A 103 -5.99 16.20 1.67
CA VAL A 103 -7.06 15.73 0.79
C VAL A 103 -6.91 14.24 0.54
N ILE A 104 -7.99 13.49 0.75
CA ILE A 104 -8.05 12.06 0.42
C ILE A 104 -8.97 11.90 -0.79
N GLY A 105 -8.37 11.84 -1.97
CA GLY A 105 -9.07 11.60 -3.24
C GLY A 105 -9.14 10.11 -3.60
N LEU A 106 -9.96 9.78 -4.59
CA LEU A 106 -10.18 8.38 -5.02
C LEU A 106 -8.96 7.76 -5.72
N ALA A 107 -8.07 8.57 -6.28
CA ALA A 107 -6.88 8.09 -7.00
C ALA A 107 -5.57 8.40 -6.27
N LEU A 108 -5.53 9.55 -5.58
CA LEU A 108 -4.38 10.03 -4.84
C LEU A 108 -4.87 10.64 -3.53
N MET A 109 -3.98 10.71 -2.55
CA MET A 109 -4.13 11.56 -1.38
C MET A 109 -2.91 12.46 -1.25
N ALA A 110 -3.11 13.63 -0.65
CA ALA A 110 -2.05 14.59 -0.40
C ALA A 110 -2.12 15.14 1.03
N ILE A 111 -0.94 15.37 1.58
CA ILE A 111 -0.69 15.96 2.90
C ILE A 111 0.18 17.20 2.72
N GLU A 112 -0.16 18.27 3.42
CA GLU A 112 0.68 19.45 3.62
C GLU A 112 1.13 19.49 5.09
N LEU A 113 2.44 19.61 5.33
CA LEU A 113 3.01 19.90 6.64
C LEU A 113 3.00 21.42 6.93
N ASP A 114 3.13 21.81 8.20
CA ASP A 114 3.14 23.23 8.61
C ASP A 114 4.22 24.11 7.96
N ASN A 115 5.30 23.51 7.48
CA ASN A 115 6.37 24.18 6.75
C ASN A 115 6.10 24.30 5.24
N GLY A 116 4.93 23.84 4.77
CA GLY A 116 4.53 23.85 3.36
C GLY A 116 5.00 22.64 2.55
N ASP A 117 5.71 21.69 3.17
CA ASP A 117 6.12 20.48 2.47
C ASP A 117 4.93 19.61 2.11
N LEU A 118 4.87 19.21 0.85
CA LEU A 118 3.80 18.41 0.28
C LEU A 118 4.26 16.97 0.04
N GLY A 119 3.44 16.02 0.46
CA GLY A 119 3.60 14.59 0.19
C GLY A 119 2.34 13.99 -0.38
N LEU A 120 2.50 13.08 -1.33
CA LEU A 120 1.41 12.35 -1.96
C LEU A 120 1.57 10.85 -1.72
N ALA A 121 0.44 10.15 -1.78
CA ALA A 121 0.39 8.71 -1.92
C ALA A 121 -0.78 8.32 -2.84
N TYR A 122 -0.72 7.11 -3.38
CA TYR A 122 -1.81 6.51 -4.14
C TYR A 122 -2.92 6.02 -3.20
N THR A 123 -4.16 6.13 -3.63
CA THR A 123 -5.30 5.53 -2.93
C THR A 123 -5.59 4.17 -3.56
N LEU A 124 -5.30 3.07 -2.85
CA LEU A 124 -5.64 1.70 -3.26
C LEU A 124 -7.15 1.48 -3.18
N ARG A 125 -7.86 1.97 -4.20
CA ARG A 125 -9.33 2.05 -4.25
C ARG A 125 -10.02 0.68 -4.18
N GLU A 126 -9.36 -0.34 -4.71
CA GLU A 126 -9.78 -1.73 -4.72
C GLU A 126 -9.84 -2.34 -3.32
N SER A 127 -9.10 -1.77 -2.36
CA SER A 127 -9.03 -2.21 -0.97
C SER A 127 -9.86 -1.32 -0.02
N LEU A 128 -10.71 -0.44 -0.54
CA LEU A 128 -11.47 0.47 0.31
C LEU A 128 -12.51 -0.30 1.14
N PRO A 129 -12.52 -0.11 2.47
CA PRO A 129 -13.52 -0.72 3.32
C PRO A 129 -14.93 -0.17 3.00
N PRO A 130 -15.98 -1.00 3.12
CA PRO A 130 -17.35 -0.52 3.00
C PRO A 130 -17.74 0.38 4.19
N GLY A 131 -18.74 1.22 4.00
CA GLY A 131 -19.38 1.99 5.07
C GLY A 131 -19.22 3.51 4.94
N CYS A 132 -20.29 4.24 5.29
CA CYS A 132 -20.36 5.71 5.12
C CYS A 132 -19.36 6.49 5.99
N SER A 133 -18.90 5.89 7.09
CA SER A 133 -18.03 6.54 8.09
C SER A 133 -16.67 5.87 8.22
N ALA A 134 -16.29 4.99 7.28
CA ALA A 134 -15.05 4.21 7.36
C ALA A 134 -13.76 5.07 7.40
N PHE A 135 -13.88 6.36 7.03
CA PHE A 135 -12.75 7.29 6.93
C PHE A 135 -12.84 8.46 7.94
N GLY A 136 -13.60 8.30 9.02
CA GLY A 136 -13.78 9.34 10.04
C GLY A 136 -12.46 9.88 10.63
N PHE A 137 -11.43 9.03 10.74
CA PHE A 137 -10.10 9.41 11.22
C PHE A 137 -9.50 10.61 10.47
N ALA A 138 -9.79 10.74 9.17
CA ALA A 138 -9.25 11.79 8.31
C ALA A 138 -9.72 13.19 8.72
N GLN A 139 -10.86 13.30 9.41
CA GLN A 139 -11.37 14.59 9.92
C GLN A 139 -10.53 15.11 11.10
N GLU A 140 -9.72 14.25 11.72
CA GLU A 140 -8.96 14.59 12.92
C GLU A 140 -7.46 14.76 12.67
N ILE A 141 -6.96 14.48 11.47
CA ILE A 141 -5.50 14.50 11.23
C ILE A 141 -4.93 15.91 11.17
N ILE A 142 -5.72 16.90 10.72
CA ILE A 142 -5.28 18.29 10.63
C ILE A 142 -5.01 18.83 12.04
N GLY A 143 -3.83 19.43 12.22
CA GLY A 143 -3.33 19.95 13.50
C GLY A 143 -2.63 18.90 14.38
N LYS A 144 -2.72 17.60 14.06
CA LYS A 144 -1.98 16.55 14.79
C LYS A 144 -0.49 16.59 14.45
N ASN A 145 0.31 16.01 15.35
CA ASN A 145 1.74 15.81 15.12
C ASN A 145 1.96 14.93 13.89
N ALA A 146 2.87 15.34 13.00
CA ALA A 146 3.08 14.63 11.75
C ALA A 146 3.69 13.24 11.98
N TYR A 147 4.58 13.07 12.95
CA TYR A 147 5.15 11.75 13.25
C TYR A 147 4.08 10.79 13.79
N GLU A 148 3.18 11.26 14.67
CA GLU A 148 2.05 10.45 15.15
C GLU A 148 1.13 9.98 13.99
N VAL A 149 0.86 10.86 13.01
CA VAL A 149 0.08 10.47 11.83
C VAL A 149 0.88 9.54 10.91
N ALA A 150 2.20 9.72 10.80
CA ALA A 150 3.06 8.84 9.99
C ALA A 150 3.06 7.39 10.49
N LEU A 151 2.89 7.15 11.81
CA LEU A 151 2.75 5.79 12.38
C LEU A 151 1.62 4.98 11.73
N MET A 152 0.59 5.64 11.19
CA MET A 152 -0.48 4.98 10.45
C MET A 152 0.03 4.16 9.25
N ALA A 153 1.20 4.47 8.70
CA ALA A 153 1.81 3.68 7.62
C ALA A 153 2.06 2.22 8.04
N LYS A 154 2.36 2.00 9.32
CA LYS A 154 2.52 0.67 9.92
C LYS A 154 1.24 0.18 10.59
N GLU A 155 0.62 1.02 11.41
CA GLU A 155 -0.44 0.63 12.34
C GLU A 155 -1.86 0.71 11.75
N GLY A 156 -1.99 1.30 10.55
CA GLY A 156 -3.27 1.52 9.90
C GLY A 156 -4.03 0.23 9.65
N GLN A 157 -5.30 0.21 10.03
CA GLN A 157 -6.20 -0.93 9.91
C GLN A 157 -6.68 -1.17 8.47
N ASN A 158 -6.49 -0.18 7.58
CA ASN A 158 -6.84 -0.26 6.16
C ASN A 158 -5.83 0.52 5.30
N ASP A 159 -5.88 0.29 3.99
CA ASP A 159 -4.95 0.90 3.03
C ASP A 159 -5.06 2.44 2.96
N VAL A 160 -6.20 3.04 3.32
CA VAL A 160 -6.32 4.51 3.36
C VAL A 160 -5.54 5.09 4.53
N GLN A 161 -5.67 4.50 5.72
CA GLN A 161 -4.88 4.92 6.88
C GLN A 161 -3.39 4.76 6.62
N ARG A 162 -2.98 3.61 6.06
CA ARG A 162 -1.58 3.37 5.69
C ARG A 162 -1.10 4.33 4.63
N GLY A 163 -1.92 4.60 3.62
CA GLY A 163 -1.65 5.58 2.57
C GLY A 163 -1.44 6.98 3.13
N VAL A 164 -2.25 7.40 4.12
CA VAL A 164 -2.10 8.70 4.79
C VAL A 164 -0.75 8.76 5.50
N GLY A 165 -0.38 7.73 6.26
CA GLY A 165 0.94 7.66 6.90
C GLY A 165 2.09 7.72 5.87
N VAL A 166 1.97 6.99 4.76
CA VAL A 166 2.95 7.04 3.65
C VAL A 166 3.02 8.43 3.02
N ALA A 167 1.90 9.12 2.83
CA ALA A 167 1.88 10.49 2.31
C ALA A 167 2.57 11.48 3.27
N VAL A 168 2.45 11.28 4.59
CA VAL A 168 3.22 12.08 5.57
C VAL A 168 4.72 11.80 5.45
N LEU A 169 5.12 10.52 5.32
CA LEU A 169 6.52 10.15 5.12
C LEU A 169 7.10 10.77 3.84
N THR A 170 6.35 10.76 2.72
CA THR A 170 6.80 11.39 1.48
C THR A 170 6.90 12.92 1.63
N ALA A 171 5.99 13.56 2.37
CA ALA A 171 6.07 14.99 2.68
C ALA A 171 7.35 15.33 3.47
N GLY A 172 7.62 14.58 4.55
CA GLY A 172 8.81 14.79 5.39
C GLY A 172 10.12 14.65 4.61
N SER A 173 10.15 13.77 3.61
CA SER A 173 11.37 13.52 2.81
C SER A 173 11.84 14.74 2.03
N ARG A 174 10.99 15.74 1.80
CA ARG A 174 11.36 17.03 1.16
C ARG A 174 12.45 17.78 1.87
N GLN A 175 12.58 17.61 3.18
CA GLN A 175 13.56 18.31 3.99
C GLN A 175 14.98 17.80 3.71
N LEU A 176 15.13 16.72 2.95
CA LEU A 176 16.41 16.24 2.46
C LEU A 176 16.91 17.05 1.26
N GLY A 177 18.24 17.09 1.07
CA GLY A 177 18.88 17.78 -0.05
C GLY A 177 19.07 16.90 -1.29
N LEU A 178 18.05 16.14 -1.72
CA LEU A 178 18.21 15.17 -2.82
C LEU A 178 18.23 15.83 -4.21
N PRO A 179 19.08 15.34 -5.14
CA PRO A 179 19.17 15.88 -6.49
C PRO A 179 17.86 15.70 -7.27
N VAL A 180 17.54 16.67 -8.13
CA VAL A 180 16.45 16.53 -9.10
C VAL A 180 16.86 15.54 -10.18
N ASP A 181 15.97 14.59 -10.48
CA ASP A 181 16.13 13.73 -11.65
C ASP A 181 15.62 14.47 -12.89
N ASN A 182 16.52 14.67 -13.85
CA ASN A 182 16.22 15.34 -15.11
C ASN A 182 16.00 14.33 -16.25
N ASP A 183 15.54 13.12 -15.91
CA ASP A 183 15.32 12.00 -16.84
C ASP A 183 16.58 11.66 -17.68
N ARG A 184 17.77 11.82 -17.08
CA ARG A 184 19.06 11.66 -17.79
C ARG A 184 19.23 10.23 -18.29
N HIS A 185 20.09 10.06 -19.30
CA HIS A 185 20.60 8.76 -19.69
C HIS A 185 21.90 8.50 -18.90
N PRO A 186 22.09 7.30 -18.29
CA PRO A 186 21.16 6.18 -18.21
C PRO A 186 19.92 6.44 -17.34
N PHE A 187 18.78 5.83 -17.73
CA PHE A 187 17.52 5.98 -16.99
C PHE A 187 17.68 5.45 -15.56
N PHE A 188 17.29 6.25 -14.57
CA PHE A 188 17.57 5.97 -13.15
C PHE A 188 19.05 5.74 -12.80
N GLY A 189 19.97 6.10 -13.69
CA GLY A 189 21.39 5.79 -13.54
C GLY A 189 21.74 4.32 -13.79
N LEU A 190 20.87 3.55 -14.45
CA LEU A 190 21.01 2.09 -14.63
C LEU A 190 21.52 1.70 -16.01
N GLU A 191 22.41 0.72 -16.05
CA GLU A 191 22.79 0.04 -17.27
C GLU A 191 21.81 -1.09 -17.58
N VAL A 192 20.93 -0.85 -18.55
CA VAL A 192 19.99 -1.83 -19.09
C VAL A 192 20.55 -2.36 -20.41
N THR A 193 20.57 -3.68 -20.56
CA THR A 193 21.09 -4.41 -21.71
C THR A 193 19.99 -5.21 -22.39
N ALA A 194 20.20 -5.56 -23.66
CA ALA A 194 19.26 -6.38 -24.43
C ALA A 194 19.08 -7.80 -23.89
N GLU A 195 19.90 -8.20 -22.91
CA GLU A 195 19.91 -9.53 -22.32
C GLU A 195 19.09 -9.60 -21.03
N ASP A 196 18.76 -8.44 -20.46
CA ASP A 196 18.10 -8.33 -19.17
C ASP A 196 16.64 -8.78 -19.23
N THR A 197 16.23 -9.52 -18.21
CA THR A 197 14.83 -9.76 -17.86
C THR A 197 14.39 -8.77 -16.79
N VAL A 198 13.37 -7.96 -17.08
CA VAL A 198 12.87 -6.93 -16.15
C VAL A 198 11.58 -7.40 -15.51
N GLY A 199 11.54 -7.42 -14.17
CA GLY A 199 10.31 -7.58 -13.40
C GLY A 199 9.72 -6.23 -13.00
N MET A 200 8.41 -6.07 -13.06
CA MET A 200 7.72 -4.85 -12.63
C MET A 200 6.53 -5.19 -11.73
N ILE A 201 6.51 -4.63 -10.52
CA ILE A 201 5.40 -4.70 -9.57
C ILE A 201 4.64 -3.37 -9.59
N GLY A 202 3.38 -3.44 -10.03
CA GLY A 202 2.54 -2.29 -10.35
C GLY A 202 2.80 -1.81 -11.77
N MET A 203 1.76 -1.78 -12.60
CA MET A 203 1.86 -1.34 -13.99
C MET A 203 2.07 0.18 -14.04
N ILE A 204 3.24 0.61 -14.52
CA ILE A 204 3.56 2.03 -14.73
C ILE A 204 3.85 2.24 -16.23
N PRO A 205 2.85 2.61 -17.06
CA PRO A 205 2.95 2.54 -18.52
C PRO A 205 4.16 3.27 -19.12
N GLY A 206 4.50 4.46 -18.60
CA GLY A 206 5.64 5.23 -19.08
C GLY A 206 6.99 4.57 -18.79
N ILE A 207 7.10 3.86 -17.68
CA ILE A 207 8.31 3.12 -17.28
C ILE A 207 8.36 1.78 -18.03
N ALA A 208 7.24 1.06 -18.07
CA ALA A 208 7.09 -0.22 -18.78
C ALA A 208 7.52 -0.08 -20.24
N LYS A 209 7.01 0.94 -20.93
CA LYS A 209 7.38 1.24 -22.32
C LYS A 209 8.89 1.46 -22.50
N ARG A 210 9.55 2.13 -21.55
CA ARG A 210 10.98 2.45 -21.66
C ARG A 210 11.85 1.21 -21.48
N PHE A 211 11.51 0.33 -20.54
CA PHE A 211 12.23 -0.92 -20.33
C PHE A 211 11.95 -1.95 -21.43
N ALA A 212 10.71 -2.06 -21.91
CA ALA A 212 10.35 -2.95 -23.03
C ALA A 212 11.09 -2.62 -24.35
N GLN A 213 11.60 -1.39 -24.49
CA GLN A 213 12.39 -0.97 -25.66
C GLN A 213 13.88 -1.32 -25.56
N GLN A 214 14.38 -1.67 -24.38
CA GLN A 214 15.82 -1.83 -24.11
C GLN A 214 16.18 -3.25 -23.65
N ALA A 215 15.31 -3.87 -22.88
CA ALA A 215 15.51 -5.18 -22.27
C ALA A 215 15.02 -6.32 -23.16
N LYS A 216 15.46 -7.54 -22.87
CA LYS A 216 15.04 -8.77 -23.54
C LYS A 216 13.55 -9.03 -23.37
N SER A 217 13.08 -8.84 -22.15
CA SER A 217 11.71 -9.12 -21.72
C SER A 217 11.30 -8.25 -20.55
N LEU A 218 10.00 -7.98 -20.47
CA LEU A 218 9.36 -7.29 -19.36
C LEU A 218 8.22 -8.18 -18.83
N ILE A 219 8.24 -8.46 -17.54
CA ILE A 219 7.22 -9.23 -16.82
C ILE A 219 6.56 -8.28 -15.82
N VAL A 220 5.29 -7.95 -16.04
CA VAL A 220 4.55 -7.00 -15.19
C VAL A 220 3.52 -7.72 -14.34
N PHE A 221 3.43 -7.38 -13.07
CA PHE A 221 2.38 -7.86 -12.15
C PHE A 221 1.60 -6.66 -11.65
N ASP A 222 0.28 -6.69 -11.75
CA ASP A 222 -0.59 -5.65 -11.21
C ASP A 222 -1.89 -6.24 -10.67
N GLN A 223 -2.15 -6.01 -9.39
CA GLN A 223 -3.28 -6.59 -8.67
C GLN A 223 -4.62 -6.01 -9.14
N ALA A 224 -4.70 -4.70 -9.34
CA ALA A 224 -5.94 -4.05 -9.74
C ALA A 224 -6.33 -4.46 -11.17
N ILE A 225 -5.36 -4.49 -12.09
CA ILE A 225 -5.58 -4.98 -13.47
C ILE A 225 -6.03 -6.45 -13.43
N SER A 226 -5.35 -7.29 -12.63
CA SER A 226 -5.68 -8.71 -12.51
C SER A 226 -7.09 -8.97 -11.95
N MET A 227 -7.59 -8.11 -11.07
CA MET A 227 -8.95 -8.21 -10.49
C MET A 227 -10.06 -7.77 -11.46
N TYR A 228 -9.84 -6.70 -12.21
CA TYR A 228 -10.91 -6.03 -12.97
C TYR A 228 -10.82 -6.20 -14.50
N GLU A 229 -9.64 -6.43 -15.06
CA GLU A 229 -9.43 -6.61 -16.49
C GLU A 229 -9.38 -8.10 -16.82
N LYS A 230 -10.57 -8.70 -17.06
CA LYS A 230 -10.67 -10.07 -17.56
C LYS A 230 -10.30 -10.13 -19.06
N GLY A 231 -9.03 -10.32 -19.35
CA GLY A 231 -8.50 -10.63 -20.69
C GLY A 231 -7.76 -9.48 -21.38
N ASP A 232 -6.72 -9.85 -22.14
CA ASP A 232 -5.81 -9.03 -22.95
C ASP A 232 -4.83 -8.07 -22.24
N ALA A 233 -4.87 -7.90 -20.92
CA ALA A 233 -3.84 -7.13 -20.21
C ALA A 233 -2.49 -7.86 -20.26
N GLU A 234 -1.42 -7.16 -20.69
CA GLU A 234 -0.02 -7.64 -20.68
C GLU A 234 0.56 -7.70 -19.25
N VAL A 235 -0.15 -8.35 -18.33
CA VAL A 235 0.31 -8.62 -16.96
C VAL A 235 0.33 -10.12 -16.69
N ALA A 236 1.35 -10.58 -15.98
CA ALA A 236 1.48 -11.93 -15.49
C ALA A 236 0.59 -12.15 -14.25
N PRO A 237 0.11 -13.38 -14.01
CA PRO A 237 -0.67 -13.71 -12.81
C PRO A 237 0.12 -13.45 -11.53
N MET A 238 -0.55 -12.88 -10.51
CA MET A 238 0.09 -12.53 -9.24
C MET A 238 0.72 -13.74 -8.54
N GLU A 239 0.16 -14.94 -8.71
CA GLU A 239 0.65 -16.18 -8.11
C GLU A 239 2.01 -16.63 -8.67
N GLN A 240 2.41 -16.12 -9.84
CA GLN A 240 3.70 -16.45 -10.47
C GLN A 240 4.85 -15.58 -9.99
N GLN A 241 4.61 -14.59 -9.11
CA GLN A 241 5.66 -13.68 -8.60
C GLN A 241 6.84 -14.44 -7.97
N ALA A 242 6.56 -15.41 -7.10
CA ALA A 242 7.59 -16.20 -6.42
C ALA A 242 8.44 -17.06 -7.38
N GLU A 243 7.91 -17.40 -8.57
CA GLU A 243 8.62 -18.16 -9.58
C GLU A 243 9.41 -17.26 -10.55
N LEU A 244 8.84 -16.11 -10.92
CA LEU A 244 9.36 -15.27 -11.99
C LEU A 244 10.27 -14.13 -11.49
N LEU A 245 10.04 -13.57 -10.31
CA LEU A 245 10.91 -12.52 -9.75
C LEU A 245 12.35 -12.99 -9.52
N PRO A 246 12.62 -14.23 -9.05
CA PRO A 246 13.99 -14.75 -8.97
C PRO A 246 14.70 -14.85 -10.32
N LYS A 247 14.00 -14.75 -11.45
CA LYS A 247 14.58 -14.83 -12.81
C LYS A 247 14.88 -13.45 -13.40
N CYS A 248 14.55 -12.36 -12.70
CA CYS A 248 14.71 -11.00 -13.18
C CYS A 248 16.08 -10.42 -12.80
N ASP A 249 16.74 -9.77 -13.76
CA ASP A 249 18.00 -9.06 -13.56
C ASP A 249 17.78 -7.67 -12.94
N ILE A 250 16.66 -7.03 -13.30
CA ILE A 250 16.25 -5.72 -12.79
C ILE A 250 14.81 -5.82 -12.31
N VAL A 251 14.51 -5.29 -11.13
CA VAL A 251 13.13 -5.29 -10.60
C VAL A 251 12.69 -3.87 -10.25
N ILE A 252 11.54 -3.48 -10.79
CA ILE A 252 10.90 -2.19 -10.54
C ILE A 252 9.73 -2.45 -9.61
N ILE A 253 9.70 -1.78 -8.46
CA ILE A 253 8.67 -1.95 -7.44
C ILE A 253 7.95 -0.62 -7.25
N SER A 254 6.64 -0.59 -7.41
CA SER A 254 5.82 0.57 -7.08
C SER A 254 5.91 0.92 -5.60
N GLY A 255 5.99 2.20 -5.25
CA GLY A 255 5.94 2.69 -3.86
C GLY A 255 4.63 2.36 -3.15
N THR A 256 3.58 1.98 -3.88
CA THR A 256 2.31 1.51 -3.29
C THR A 256 2.46 0.20 -2.51
N THR A 257 3.54 -0.54 -2.70
CA THR A 257 3.83 -1.76 -1.91
C THR A 257 4.11 -1.47 -0.44
N LEU A 258 4.45 -0.23 -0.08
CA LEU A 258 4.51 0.21 1.32
C LEU A 258 3.12 0.38 1.93
N ILE A 259 2.11 0.70 1.11
CA ILE A 259 0.73 0.94 1.58
C ILE A 259 0.05 -0.39 1.87
N ASN A 260 0.13 -1.35 0.95
CA ASN A 260 -0.44 -2.70 1.15
C ASN A 260 0.53 -3.66 1.86
N GLN A 261 1.66 -3.17 2.36
CA GLN A 261 2.66 -3.91 3.15
C GLN A 261 3.27 -5.14 2.42
N SER A 262 3.29 -5.13 1.10
CA SER A 262 3.87 -6.23 0.29
C SER A 262 5.37 -6.06 -0.01
N LEU A 263 5.97 -4.91 0.30
CA LEU A 263 7.35 -4.60 -0.09
C LEU A 263 8.37 -5.64 0.41
N ASP A 264 8.38 -5.96 1.70
CA ASP A 264 9.36 -6.87 2.30
C ASP A 264 9.29 -8.28 1.68
N ALA A 265 8.08 -8.79 1.46
CA ALA A 265 7.87 -10.08 0.80
C ALA A 265 8.39 -10.07 -0.65
N LEU A 266 8.11 -9.01 -1.40
CA LEU A 266 8.60 -8.86 -2.78
C LEU A 266 10.13 -8.77 -2.85
N LEU A 267 10.75 -8.00 -1.94
CA LEU A 267 12.21 -7.91 -1.86
C LEU A 267 12.85 -9.28 -1.60
N SER A 268 12.23 -10.11 -0.75
CA SER A 268 12.73 -11.47 -0.47
C SER A 268 12.71 -12.40 -1.70
N MET A 269 11.85 -12.12 -2.68
CA MET A 269 11.76 -12.89 -3.94
C MET A 269 12.78 -12.43 -4.99
N CYS A 270 13.35 -11.23 -4.85
CA CYS A 270 14.24 -10.61 -5.85
C CYS A 270 15.71 -11.10 -5.72
N THR A 271 15.92 -12.41 -5.65
CA THR A 271 17.22 -13.00 -5.25
C THR A 271 18.36 -12.85 -6.26
N ASN A 272 18.05 -12.68 -7.55
CA ASN A 272 19.04 -12.49 -8.62
C ASN A 272 19.08 -11.05 -9.17
N ALA A 273 18.20 -10.17 -8.70
CA ALA A 273 18.13 -8.81 -9.22
C ALA A 273 19.40 -8.04 -8.82
N ARG A 274 20.15 -7.54 -9.82
CA ARG A 274 21.32 -6.69 -9.57
C ARG A 274 20.93 -5.27 -9.18
N ASP A 275 19.77 -4.81 -9.66
CA ASP A 275 19.20 -3.51 -9.32
C ASP A 275 17.70 -3.66 -9.03
N ILE A 276 17.30 -3.22 -7.83
CA ILE A 276 15.90 -3.07 -7.43
C ILE A 276 15.61 -1.57 -7.30
N ILE A 277 14.53 -1.11 -7.93
CA ILE A 277 14.12 0.29 -7.97
C ILE A 277 12.77 0.43 -7.28
N LEU A 278 12.70 1.20 -6.19
CA LEU A 278 11.41 1.61 -5.62
C LEU A 278 10.98 2.92 -6.27
N VAL A 279 9.81 2.93 -6.93
CA VAL A 279 9.41 4.02 -7.82
C VAL A 279 8.00 4.54 -7.54
N GLY A 280 7.80 5.85 -7.72
CA GLY A 280 6.47 6.46 -7.77
C GLY A 280 6.21 7.47 -6.66
N ALA A 281 5.02 8.11 -6.72
CA ALA A 281 4.66 9.19 -5.80
C ALA A 281 4.57 8.73 -4.34
N SER A 282 4.20 7.46 -4.12
CA SER A 282 4.10 6.84 -2.79
C SER A 282 5.44 6.34 -2.23
N ALA A 283 6.59 6.64 -2.85
CA ALA A 283 7.90 6.20 -2.38
C ALA A 283 8.56 7.28 -1.48
N PRO A 284 8.63 7.10 -0.15
CA PRO A 284 9.31 8.04 0.73
C PRO A 284 10.82 8.10 0.43
N MET A 285 11.33 9.28 0.14
CA MET A 285 12.69 9.45 -0.37
C MET A 285 13.74 9.51 0.76
N TYR A 286 13.86 8.46 1.57
CA TYR A 286 14.87 8.34 2.66
C TYR A 286 15.90 7.24 2.37
N PRO A 287 16.97 7.48 1.58
CA PRO A 287 17.91 6.44 1.18
C PRO A 287 18.47 5.59 2.34
N GLU A 288 18.72 6.21 3.49
CA GLU A 288 19.18 5.54 4.70
C GLU A 288 18.27 4.38 5.12
N ALA A 289 16.95 4.58 5.05
CA ALA A 289 15.97 3.60 5.52
C ALA A 289 15.96 2.32 4.68
N TYR A 290 16.50 2.38 3.46
CA TYR A 290 16.51 1.26 2.52
C TYR A 290 17.87 0.55 2.46
N ARG A 291 18.87 0.99 3.22
CA ARG A 291 20.18 0.32 3.25
C ARG A 291 20.04 -1.11 3.73
N GLY A 292 20.71 -2.03 3.03
CA GLY A 292 20.69 -3.46 3.34
C GLY A 292 19.40 -4.19 2.95
N THR A 293 18.40 -3.51 2.36
CA THR A 293 17.12 -4.12 1.94
C THR A 293 17.17 -4.75 0.55
N GLY A 294 18.23 -4.49 -0.22
CA GLY A 294 18.34 -4.84 -1.64
C GLY A 294 17.83 -3.76 -2.60
N VAL A 295 17.04 -2.78 -2.12
CA VAL A 295 16.70 -1.60 -2.91
C VAL A 295 17.97 -0.83 -3.24
N SER A 296 18.21 -0.61 -4.53
CA SER A 296 19.41 0.02 -5.09
C SER A 296 19.17 1.46 -5.54
N VAL A 297 17.92 1.79 -5.91
CA VAL A 297 17.51 3.11 -6.37
C VAL A 297 16.16 3.48 -5.75
N LEU A 298 16.05 4.71 -5.24
CA LEU A 298 14.77 5.34 -4.97
C LEU A 298 14.46 6.33 -6.09
N ALA A 299 13.30 6.17 -6.73
CA ALA A 299 12.82 6.98 -7.84
C ALA A 299 11.44 7.58 -7.51
N GLY A 300 11.40 8.53 -6.58
CA GLY A 300 10.18 9.16 -6.09
C GLY A 300 9.85 10.51 -6.71
N ALA A 301 8.84 11.16 -6.14
CA ALA A 301 8.32 12.43 -6.61
C ALA A 301 8.12 13.40 -5.45
N TRP A 302 8.53 14.65 -5.71
CA TRP A 302 8.30 15.81 -4.86
C TRP A 302 7.35 16.78 -5.58
N TRP A 303 6.57 17.55 -4.84
CA TRP A 303 5.58 18.52 -5.31
C TRP A 303 5.89 19.97 -4.89
N ASP A 304 5.73 20.93 -5.78
CA ASP A 304 5.99 22.34 -5.47
C ASP A 304 4.88 22.93 -4.58
N ALA A 305 5.25 23.49 -3.43
CA ALA A 305 4.33 24.16 -2.51
C ALA A 305 3.61 25.35 -3.18
N ALA A 306 4.23 26.01 -4.16
CA ALA A 306 3.60 27.09 -4.90
C ALA A 306 2.37 26.64 -5.72
N GLN A 307 2.25 25.34 -6.00
CA GLN A 307 1.15 24.76 -6.78
C GLN A 307 0.15 23.99 -5.90
N LYS A 308 0.23 24.15 -4.57
CA LYS A 308 -0.56 23.39 -3.59
C LYS A 308 -2.06 23.45 -3.86
N ASP A 309 -2.63 24.63 -4.09
CA ASP A 309 -4.09 24.79 -4.21
C ASP A 309 -4.65 24.08 -5.45
N GLU A 310 -3.94 24.20 -6.59
CA GLU A 310 -4.30 23.48 -7.82
C GLU A 310 -4.13 21.97 -7.65
N LEU A 311 -3.03 21.54 -7.04
CA LEU A 311 -2.75 20.12 -6.77
C LEU A 311 -3.85 19.49 -5.93
N PHE A 312 -4.20 20.12 -4.81
CA PHE A 312 -5.24 19.63 -3.89
C PHE A 312 -6.61 19.65 -4.57
N LYS A 313 -6.88 20.67 -5.39
CA LYS A 313 -8.12 20.73 -6.17
C LYS A 313 -8.25 19.57 -7.15
N ILE A 314 -7.20 19.26 -7.91
CA ILE A 314 -7.19 18.12 -8.84
C ILE A 314 -7.44 16.81 -8.09
N ILE A 315 -6.75 16.60 -6.97
CA ILE A 315 -6.88 15.39 -6.16
C ILE A 315 -8.28 15.25 -5.55
N SER A 316 -8.87 16.36 -5.08
CA SER A 316 -10.25 16.39 -4.56
C SER A 316 -11.31 16.00 -5.61
N LEU A 317 -10.97 16.14 -6.89
CA LEU A 317 -11.80 15.76 -8.03
C LEU A 317 -11.40 14.40 -8.62
N ALA A 318 -10.77 13.54 -7.82
CA ALA A 318 -10.31 12.20 -8.20
C ALA A 318 -9.24 12.17 -9.31
N GLY A 319 -8.47 13.25 -9.47
CA GLY A 319 -7.35 13.29 -10.40
C GLY A 319 -6.22 12.34 -9.98
N GLY A 320 -5.87 11.39 -10.85
CA GLY A 320 -4.71 10.52 -10.69
C GLY A 320 -3.38 11.13 -11.14
N ILE A 321 -2.30 10.33 -11.07
CA ILE A 321 -0.92 10.79 -11.34
C ILE A 321 -0.75 11.46 -12.72
N GLY A 322 -1.48 10.99 -13.75
CA GLY A 322 -1.43 11.57 -15.10
C GLY A 322 -1.90 13.03 -15.17
N HIS A 323 -2.75 13.47 -14.24
CA HIS A 323 -3.23 14.86 -14.15
C HIS A 323 -2.24 15.77 -13.44
N VAL A 324 -1.51 15.23 -12.46
CA VAL A 324 -0.60 16.03 -11.60
C VAL A 324 0.88 15.92 -12.02
N GLN A 325 1.25 14.99 -12.91
CA GLN A 325 2.63 14.72 -13.31
C GLN A 325 3.45 15.96 -13.76
N ARG A 326 2.79 17.00 -14.30
CA ARG A 326 3.46 18.25 -14.72
C ARG A 326 3.91 19.11 -13.54
N MET A 327 3.36 18.85 -12.38
CA MET A 327 3.63 19.53 -11.10
C MET A 327 4.70 18.78 -10.30
N THR A 328 5.19 17.65 -10.82
CA THR A 328 6.16 16.78 -10.15
C THR A 328 7.60 17.25 -10.36
N ILE A 329 8.34 17.30 -9.26
CA ILE A 329 9.79 17.37 -9.21
C ILE A 329 10.29 15.94 -9.00
N LYS A 330 10.70 15.27 -10.08
CA LYS A 330 11.21 13.90 -10.01
C LYS A 330 12.51 13.82 -9.23
N LYS A 331 12.68 12.75 -8.46
CA LYS A 331 13.88 12.46 -7.69
C LYS A 331 14.34 11.05 -7.99
N ALA A 332 15.63 10.87 -8.20
CA ALA A 332 16.25 9.56 -8.36
C ALA A 332 17.60 9.56 -7.65
N VAL A 333 17.81 8.63 -6.72
CA VAL A 333 19.04 8.53 -5.92
C VAL A 333 19.42 7.08 -5.69
N ARG A 334 20.73 6.80 -5.68
CA ARG A 334 21.25 5.49 -5.28
C ARG A 334 21.09 5.32 -3.77
N VAL A 335 20.71 4.11 -3.37
CA VAL A 335 20.86 3.64 -2.00
C VAL A 335 22.27 3.07 -1.91
N VAL A 336 23.14 3.78 -1.19
CA VAL A 336 24.55 3.42 -0.97
C VAL A 336 24.72 3.09 0.49
#